data_AF-U2HHV1-F1
#
_entry.id   AF-U2HHV1-F1
#
_cell.length_a   1.000
_cell.length_b   1.000
_cell.length_c   1.000
_cell.angle_alpha   90.00
_cell.angle_beta   90.00
_cell.angle_gamma   90.00
#
_symmetry.space_group_name_H-M   'P 1'
#
loop_
_entity.id
_entity.type
_entity.pdbx_description
1 polymer ?
#
loop_
_entity_poly.entity_id
_entity_poly.type
_entity_poly.pdbx_seq_one_letter_code
_entity_poly.pdbx_strand_id
1 'polypeptide(L)'
;MDLIIKMHIDFNLYKTNVSGTSLFNTYSEKCNAVIIENKIYAGDSNHKDTVDEVGDGASDIKVGYKGQLERYYNTVSNGINKKGDDTDLKRNVRQVAYLTLAGHHPTKESIGMLPIEPKIISYIDHISKCLEQCAAMIDNTSPKLSTDIRQYRQLVIRLTSEVPQVLKNQAVISDKIDIAWELENSDKFFTSDMAPIFNHVKWHTIDDFFNELAYALEQQENCNVVSRPDPESVTKVAHSKGRSTHMLILTFVLNGNSMQIVSDSKGFTLGNLSTMQWDNIKGVDVKLNDFSKEGTFRMIKGSDREIVVSEIVSFTLENYNKLKKVF
;
A
#
# COMPACT_ATOMS: atom_id res chain seq x y z
N MET A 1 13.78 18.31 22.60
CA MET A 1 13.31 18.04 23.98
C MET A 1 12.09 17.18 23.80
N ASP A 2 12.32 15.87 23.76
CA ASP A 2 11.41 14.92 23.11
C ASP A 2 10.29 14.49 24.05
N LEU A 3 9.04 14.67 23.59
CA LEU A 3 7.84 14.25 24.27
C LEU A 3 7.64 12.74 24.06
N ILE A 4 8.25 11.93 24.92
CA ILE A 4 7.98 10.48 24.99
C ILE A 4 6.58 10.28 25.60
N ILE A 5 5.60 9.98 24.75
CA ILE A 5 4.24 9.61 25.19
C ILE A 5 4.29 8.21 25.82
N LYS A 6 4.21 8.14 27.15
CA LYS A 6 4.01 6.91 27.92
C LYS A 6 2.59 6.38 27.69
N MET A 7 2.46 5.25 27.02
CA MET A 7 1.27 4.41 27.11
C MET A 7 1.39 3.61 28.41
N HIS A 8 0.64 4.00 29.45
CA HIS A 8 0.58 3.26 30.72
C HIS A 8 -0.45 2.13 30.56
N ILE A 9 0.01 0.89 30.42
CA ILE A 9 -0.82 -0.29 30.57
C ILE A 9 -0.61 -0.77 32.01
N ASP A 10 -1.60 -0.60 32.87
CA ASP A 10 -1.53 -1.01 34.28
C ASP A 10 -1.94 -2.49 34.41
N PHE A 11 -0.96 -3.36 34.69
CA PHE A 11 -1.13 -4.81 34.70
C PHE A 11 -1.66 -5.37 36.03
N ASN A 12 -1.86 -4.53 37.06
CA ASN A 12 -2.33 -4.99 38.37
C ASN A 12 -3.80 -5.46 38.41
N LEU A 13 -4.58 -5.18 37.36
CA LEU A 13 -5.98 -5.60 37.24
C LEU A 13 -6.19 -7.06 36.76
N TYR A 14 -5.13 -7.77 36.36
CA TYR A 14 -5.24 -9.11 35.77
C TYR A 14 -5.43 -10.27 36.78
N LYS A 15 -5.53 -9.98 38.08
CA LYS A 15 -5.53 -11.04 39.12
C LYS A 15 -6.88 -11.62 39.52
N THR A 16 -8.00 -11.18 38.94
CA THR A 16 -9.32 -11.72 39.33
C THR A 16 -10.24 -11.84 38.13
N ASN A 17 -10.34 -13.06 37.57
CA ASN A 17 -11.60 -13.77 37.28
C ASN A 17 -11.34 -14.90 36.28
N VAL A 18 -11.03 -16.09 36.82
CA VAL A 18 -11.04 -17.36 36.08
C VAL A 18 -12.40 -18.01 36.29
N SER A 19 -13.35 -17.74 35.40
CA SER A 19 -14.49 -18.61 35.12
C SER A 19 -15.02 -18.25 33.74
N GLY A 20 -15.26 -19.27 32.91
CA GLY A 20 -15.42 -19.14 31.46
C GLY A 20 -16.51 -18.18 30.97
N THR A 21 -16.51 -17.99 29.65
CA THR A 21 -17.28 -17.07 28.79
C THR A 21 -16.66 -15.70 28.52
N SER A 22 -16.44 -15.46 27.21
CA SER A 22 -16.12 -14.22 26.50
C SER A 22 -15.14 -13.23 27.15
N LEU A 23 -13.93 -13.15 26.57
CA LEU A 23 -12.99 -12.03 26.73
C LEU A 23 -13.58 -10.75 26.09
N PHE A 24 -14.53 -10.11 26.79
CA PHE A 24 -14.82 -8.69 26.63
C PHE A 24 -14.29 -7.99 27.88
N ASN A 25 -13.21 -7.22 27.71
CA ASN A 25 -12.61 -6.44 28.79
C ASN A 25 -13.62 -5.44 29.36
N THR A 26 -13.77 -5.50 30.68
CA THR A 26 -14.52 -4.55 31.49
C THR A 26 -13.86 -3.18 31.46
N TYR A 27 -14.70 -2.16 31.30
CA TYR A 27 -14.38 -0.75 31.14
C TYR A 27 -13.75 -0.13 32.40
N SER A 28 -12.79 0.78 32.20
CA SER A 28 -12.80 2.02 32.98
C SER A 28 -13.44 3.11 32.12
N GLU A 29 -14.42 3.79 32.70
CA GLU A 29 -15.20 4.81 32.02
C GLU A 29 -14.29 5.96 31.54
N LYS A 30 -14.39 6.32 30.24
CA LYS A 30 -14.15 7.66 29.64
C LYS A 30 -13.14 7.81 28.48
N CYS A 31 -12.66 6.76 27.82
CA CYS A 31 -12.07 6.90 26.48
C CYS A 31 -12.24 5.62 25.64
N ASN A 32 -13.16 5.64 24.68
CA ASN A 32 -13.28 4.56 23.70
C ASN A 32 -12.55 4.97 22.42
N ALA A 33 -11.51 4.20 22.07
CA ALA A 33 -10.84 4.29 20.78
C ALA A 33 -11.39 3.22 19.85
N VAL A 34 -11.65 3.58 18.59
CA VAL A 34 -12.00 2.61 17.54
C VAL A 34 -10.74 2.32 16.76
N ILE A 35 -10.27 1.07 16.81
CA ILE A 35 -9.18 0.59 15.97
C ILE A 35 -9.80 0.00 14.71
N ILE A 36 -9.41 0.54 13.57
CA ILE A 36 -9.86 0.07 12.26
C ILE A 36 -8.64 -0.55 11.59
N GLU A 37 -8.66 -1.88 11.55
CA GLU A 37 -7.61 -2.69 10.96
C GLU A 37 -7.88 -2.90 9.47
N ASN A 38 -6.89 -2.55 8.65
CA ASN A 38 -6.78 -3.16 7.32
C ASN A 38 -6.11 -4.51 7.47
N LYS A 39 -6.67 -5.53 6.80
CA LYS A 39 -6.01 -6.83 6.69
C LYS A 39 -4.60 -6.62 6.14
N ILE A 40 -3.64 -7.36 6.66
CA ILE A 40 -2.25 -7.31 6.18
C ILE A 40 -2.27 -7.56 4.66
N TYR A 41 -1.67 -6.64 3.88
CA TYR A 41 -1.67 -6.58 2.40
C TYR A 41 -2.98 -6.15 1.70
N ALA A 42 -4.01 -5.74 2.43
CA ALA A 42 -5.21 -5.14 1.83
C ALA A 42 -5.13 -3.61 1.83
N GLY A 43 -5.49 -3.00 0.69
CA GLY A 43 -5.74 -1.55 0.61
C GLY A 43 -7.04 -1.14 1.33
N ASP A 44 -7.35 0.16 1.28
CA ASP A 44 -8.57 0.69 1.87
C ASP A 44 -9.82 0.05 1.28
N SER A 45 -10.72 -0.42 2.14
CA SER A 45 -11.98 -1.05 1.76
C SER A 45 -13.08 0.01 1.54
N ASN A 46 -12.84 0.92 0.59
CA ASN A 46 -13.78 1.96 0.17
C ASN A 46 -14.89 1.37 -0.73
N HIS A 47 -16.08 1.96 -0.70
CA HIS A 47 -17.14 1.60 -1.65
C HIS A 47 -16.91 2.31 -2.99
N LYS A 48 -16.97 1.56 -4.10
CA LYS A 48 -17.01 2.15 -5.45
C LYS A 48 -18.34 2.86 -5.66
N ASP A 49 -18.33 3.94 -6.43
CA ASP A 49 -19.53 4.50 -7.03
C ASP A 49 -20.15 3.47 -7.99
N THR A 50 -21.16 2.73 -7.55
CA THR A 50 -22.01 1.98 -8.46
C THR A 50 -22.99 2.95 -9.10
N VAL A 51 -22.64 3.42 -10.29
CA VAL A 51 -23.59 4.00 -11.25
C VAL A 51 -24.19 2.83 -12.02
N ASP A 52 -25.10 2.09 -11.40
CA ASP A 52 -25.98 1.05 -11.97
C ASP A 52 -26.90 0.66 -10.79
N GLU A 53 -28.23 0.76 -10.79
CA GLU A 53 -29.23 0.71 -11.85
C GLU A 53 -30.35 1.71 -11.52
N VAL A 54 -30.73 2.56 -12.48
CA VAL A 54 -32.07 3.15 -12.51
C VAL A 54 -33.02 2.04 -12.94
N GLY A 55 -33.39 1.18 -11.98
CA GLY A 55 -34.52 0.28 -12.08
C GLY A 55 -35.78 1.02 -11.66
N ASP A 56 -36.77 1.05 -12.55
CA ASP A 56 -38.09 1.63 -12.31
C ASP A 56 -38.69 1.13 -10.99
N GLY A 57 -38.98 2.08 -10.09
CA GLY A 57 -39.91 1.87 -8.98
C GLY A 57 -39.32 1.41 -7.65
N ALA A 58 -38.53 2.26 -6.98
CA ALA A 58 -38.59 2.53 -5.54
C ALA A 58 -37.48 3.52 -5.15
N SER A 59 -37.88 4.68 -4.65
CA SER A 59 -36.98 5.72 -4.16
C SER A 59 -36.34 5.31 -2.83
N ASP A 60 -35.22 4.60 -2.86
CA ASP A 60 -34.32 4.47 -1.71
C ASP A 60 -32.87 4.56 -2.18
N ILE A 61 -32.40 5.79 -2.38
CA ILE A 61 -30.98 6.09 -2.51
C ILE A 61 -30.31 5.59 -1.23
N LYS A 62 -29.60 4.45 -1.28
CA LYS A 62 -28.76 3.99 -0.17
C LYS A 62 -27.57 4.94 -0.03
N VAL A 63 -27.77 6.04 0.70
CA VAL A 63 -26.73 6.99 1.09
C VAL A 63 -25.86 6.33 2.17
N GLY A 64 -24.95 5.44 1.75
CA GLY A 64 -23.94 4.85 2.61
C GLY A 64 -22.63 5.65 2.57
N TYR A 65 -21.90 5.69 3.69
CA TYR A 65 -20.56 6.27 3.74
C TYR A 65 -19.59 5.51 2.80
N LYS A 66 -18.91 6.26 1.93
CA LYS A 66 -17.97 5.73 0.94
C LYS A 66 -16.66 5.28 1.60
N GLY A 67 -16.12 6.13 2.47
CA GLY A 67 -14.86 5.90 3.15
C GLY A 67 -14.94 4.79 4.18
N GLN A 68 -13.90 3.96 4.25
CA GLN A 68 -13.80 2.90 5.24
C GLN A 68 -13.81 3.45 6.67
N LEU A 69 -12.94 4.43 6.97
CA LEU A 69 -12.81 4.97 8.32
C LEU A 69 -14.07 5.70 8.77
N GLU A 70 -14.60 6.53 7.88
CA GLU A 70 -15.87 7.23 8.06
C GLU A 70 -17.00 6.26 8.42
N ARG A 71 -17.13 5.16 7.68
CA ARG A 71 -18.19 4.16 7.90
C ARG A 71 -18.08 3.49 9.26
N TYR A 72 -16.89 3.01 9.62
CA TYR A 72 -16.69 2.34 10.91
C TYR A 72 -16.88 3.30 12.08
N TYR A 73 -16.39 4.53 11.97
CA TYR A 73 -16.61 5.58 12.95
C TYR A 73 -18.11 5.83 13.17
N ASN A 74 -18.86 6.05 12.09
CA ASN A 74 -20.30 6.34 12.19
C ASN A 74 -21.11 5.13 12.67
N THR A 75 -20.71 3.91 12.30
CA THR A 75 -21.36 2.69 12.79
C THR A 75 -21.24 2.57 14.31
N VAL A 76 -20.03 2.79 14.84
CA VAL A 76 -19.80 2.72 16.30
C VAL A 76 -20.36 3.94 17.02
N SER A 77 -20.30 5.13 16.44
CA SER A 77 -20.79 6.35 17.09
C SER A 77 -22.32 6.40 17.17
N ASN A 78 -22.99 5.98 16.08
CA ASN A 78 -24.44 6.05 15.99
C ASN A 78 -25.10 4.76 16.47
N GLY A 79 -24.37 3.64 16.47
CA GLY A 79 -24.91 2.32 16.76
C GLY A 79 -25.72 1.75 15.61
N ILE A 80 -25.59 2.25 14.38
CA ILE A 80 -26.39 1.83 13.23
C ILE A 80 -25.47 1.21 12.18
N ASN A 81 -25.78 0.01 11.71
CA ASN A 81 -24.98 -0.68 10.70
C ASN A 81 -25.27 -0.16 9.27
N LYS A 82 -24.52 -0.70 8.29
CA LYS A 82 -24.67 -0.36 6.86
C LYS A 82 -26.05 -0.67 6.23
N LYS A 83 -26.88 -1.45 6.90
CA LYS A 83 -28.24 -1.79 6.47
C LYS A 83 -29.30 -0.92 7.13
N GLY A 84 -28.91 -0.04 8.06
CA GLY A 84 -29.84 0.76 8.86
C GLY A 84 -30.32 0.07 10.13
N ASP A 85 -29.79 -1.11 10.48
CA ASP A 85 -30.20 -1.81 11.69
C ASP A 85 -29.43 -1.29 12.91
N ASP A 86 -30.11 -1.19 14.04
CA ASP A 86 -29.49 -0.93 15.33
C ASP A 86 -28.49 -2.03 15.73
N THR A 87 -27.45 -1.61 16.43
CA THR A 87 -26.36 -2.43 16.93
C THR A 87 -26.04 -2.05 18.37
N ASP A 88 -25.60 -3.01 19.16
CA ASP A 88 -25.15 -2.78 20.53
C ASP A 88 -23.78 -2.05 20.62
N LEU A 89 -23.27 -1.59 19.48
CA LEU A 89 -21.95 -0.99 19.32
C LEU A 89 -21.91 0.51 19.60
N LYS A 90 -23.04 1.16 19.93
CA LYS A 90 -23.08 2.60 20.18
C LYS A 90 -22.09 3.02 21.27
N ARG A 91 -21.07 3.81 20.94
CA ARG A 91 -20.04 4.29 21.87
C ARG A 91 -19.64 5.73 21.56
N ASN A 92 -19.21 6.47 22.59
CA ASN A 92 -18.57 7.78 22.40
C ASN A 92 -17.12 7.62 21.92
N VAL A 93 -16.91 7.74 20.61
CA VAL A 93 -15.59 7.58 19.97
C VAL A 93 -14.75 8.84 20.15
N ARG A 94 -13.62 8.74 20.85
CA ARG A 94 -12.69 9.87 21.09
C ARG A 94 -11.42 9.82 20.24
N GLN A 95 -11.08 8.66 19.70
CA GLN A 95 -9.91 8.44 18.87
C GLN A 95 -10.23 7.40 17.82
N VAL A 96 -9.82 7.64 16.58
CA VAL A 96 -9.75 6.63 15.54
C VAL A 96 -8.29 6.27 15.34
N ALA A 97 -7.99 4.97 15.35
CA ALA A 97 -6.68 4.46 15.00
C ALA A 97 -6.77 3.67 13.69
N TYR A 98 -5.90 4.00 12.75
CA TYR A 98 -5.74 3.30 11.49
C TYR A 98 -4.52 2.38 11.58
N LEU A 99 -4.77 1.08 11.54
CA LEU A 99 -3.73 0.06 11.65
C LEU A 99 -3.30 -0.40 10.26
N THR A 100 -2.02 -0.22 9.96
CA THR A 100 -1.37 -0.42 8.66
C THR A 100 -0.07 -1.22 8.82
N LEU A 101 0.39 -1.85 7.74
CA LEU A 101 1.62 -2.65 7.74
C LEU A 101 2.86 -1.82 8.08
N ALA A 102 3.08 -0.71 7.37
CA ALA A 102 4.31 0.10 7.41
C ALA A 102 4.08 1.57 7.78
N GLY A 103 2.90 1.91 8.33
CA GLY A 103 2.63 3.29 8.75
C GLY A 103 2.20 4.23 7.62
N HIS A 104 1.67 3.70 6.50
CA HIS A 104 1.11 4.57 5.46
C HIS A 104 -0.16 5.28 5.96
N HIS A 105 -0.39 6.48 5.43
CA HIS A 105 -1.61 7.23 5.70
C HIS A 105 -2.81 6.57 4.99
N PRO A 106 -4.03 6.66 5.57
CA PRO A 106 -5.25 6.28 4.86
C PRO A 106 -5.50 7.22 3.68
N THR A 107 -6.13 6.72 2.63
CA THR A 107 -6.51 7.55 1.47
C THR A 107 -7.53 8.62 1.87
N LYS A 108 -7.57 9.74 1.11
CA LYS A 108 -8.59 10.79 1.30
C LYS A 108 -10.01 10.23 1.23
N GLU A 109 -10.23 9.26 0.34
CA GLU A 109 -11.50 8.55 0.20
C GLU A 109 -11.84 7.73 1.46
N SER A 110 -10.86 7.02 2.04
CA SER A 110 -11.04 6.23 3.26
C SER A 110 -11.34 7.10 4.48
N ILE A 111 -10.69 8.27 4.58
CA ILE A 111 -10.97 9.29 5.59
C ILE A 111 -12.39 9.85 5.42
N GLY A 112 -12.82 10.16 4.19
CA GLY A 112 -14.16 10.72 3.94
C GLY A 112 -14.43 11.97 4.77
N MET A 113 -15.62 12.08 5.37
CA MET A 113 -15.98 13.18 6.28
C MET A 113 -15.72 12.86 7.76
N LEU A 114 -14.69 12.05 8.06
CA LEU A 114 -14.35 11.70 9.44
C LEU A 114 -14.03 12.97 10.26
N PRO A 115 -14.69 13.20 11.41
CA PRO A 115 -14.51 14.44 12.19
C PRO A 115 -13.24 14.46 13.03
N ILE A 116 -12.49 13.35 13.10
CA ILE A 116 -11.30 13.19 13.94
C ILE A 116 -10.17 12.67 13.06
N GLU A 117 -8.98 13.28 13.16
CA GLU A 117 -7.80 12.80 12.45
C GLU A 117 -7.40 11.39 12.95
N PRO A 118 -7.26 10.40 12.05
CA PRO A 118 -6.91 9.05 12.46
C PRO A 118 -5.45 8.97 12.89
N LYS A 119 -5.21 8.36 14.05
CA LYS A 119 -3.85 8.04 14.49
C LYS A 119 -3.34 6.82 13.75
N ILE A 120 -2.14 6.92 13.17
CA ILE A 120 -1.54 5.82 12.43
C ILE A 120 -0.81 4.88 13.39
N ILE A 121 -1.11 3.58 13.27
CA ILE A 121 -0.43 2.51 13.99
C ILE A 121 0.16 1.56 12.96
N SER A 122 1.47 1.32 13.07
CA SER A 122 2.24 0.46 12.16
C SER A 122 2.44 -0.92 12.80
N TYR A 123 2.16 -2.00 12.07
CA TYR A 123 2.51 -3.36 12.53
C TYR A 123 4.03 -3.50 12.72
N ILE A 124 4.81 -2.95 11.78
CA ILE A 124 6.28 -3.03 11.79
C ILE A 124 6.86 -2.25 12.98
N ASP A 125 6.41 -1.01 13.20
CA ASP A 125 7.08 -0.12 14.15
C ASP A 125 6.43 -0.12 15.53
N HIS A 126 5.09 -0.05 15.58
CA HIS A 126 4.36 0.17 16.82
C HIS A 126 3.96 -1.15 17.48
N ILE A 127 3.31 -2.05 16.74
CA ILE A 127 2.84 -3.34 17.29
C ILE A 127 4.01 -4.23 17.65
N SER A 128 5.02 -4.36 16.79
CA SER A 128 6.21 -5.18 17.07
C SER A 128 6.94 -4.73 18.34
N LYS A 129 7.12 -3.42 18.53
CA LYS A 129 7.75 -2.84 19.73
C LYS A 129 6.88 -3.03 20.97
N CYS A 130 5.57 -2.87 20.84
CA CYS A 130 4.63 -3.13 21.94
C CYS A 130 4.72 -4.60 22.39
N LEU A 131 4.70 -5.55 21.45
CA LEU A 131 4.81 -6.98 21.75
C LEU A 131 6.17 -7.36 22.37
N GLU A 132 7.25 -6.70 21.95
CA GLU A 132 8.57 -6.86 22.59
C GLU A 132 8.56 -6.37 24.04
N GLN A 133 8.00 -5.19 24.30
CA GLN A 133 7.86 -4.66 25.66
C GLN A 133 6.97 -5.55 26.52
N CYS A 134 5.84 -6.03 25.98
CA CYS A 134 4.97 -6.98 26.67
C CYS A 134 5.71 -8.29 26.99
N ALA A 135 6.46 -8.84 26.04
CA ALA A 135 7.23 -10.06 26.27
C ALA A 135 8.33 -9.88 27.33
N ALA A 136 8.88 -8.67 27.48
CA ALA A 136 9.87 -8.34 28.50
C ALA A 136 9.27 -8.08 29.89
N MET A 137 8.02 -7.63 29.97
CA MET A 137 7.33 -7.28 31.23
C MET A 137 6.57 -8.46 31.87
N ILE A 138 6.31 -9.53 31.13
CA ILE A 138 5.57 -10.69 31.66
C ILE A 138 6.50 -11.52 32.54
N ASP A 139 6.26 -11.44 33.84
CA ASP A 139 6.85 -12.34 34.83
C ASP A 139 6.42 -13.80 34.60
N ASN A 140 7.20 -14.74 35.12
CA ASN A 140 6.96 -16.20 35.06
C ASN A 140 5.61 -16.66 35.66
N THR A 141 4.81 -15.75 36.21
CA THR A 141 3.52 -15.98 36.84
C THR A 141 2.37 -16.22 35.86
N SER A 142 2.52 -15.92 34.56
CA SER A 142 1.53 -16.26 33.52
C SER A 142 2.15 -16.93 32.29
N PRO A 143 2.49 -18.24 32.38
CA PRO A 143 3.16 -18.97 31.29
C PRO A 143 2.37 -19.00 29.98
N LYS A 144 1.04 -19.09 30.06
CA LYS A 144 0.15 -19.10 28.89
C LYS A 144 0.17 -17.76 28.16
N LEU A 145 -0.03 -16.64 28.88
CA LEU A 145 0.01 -15.31 28.29
C LEU A 145 1.38 -14.98 27.68
N SER A 146 2.46 -15.38 28.36
CA SER A 146 3.83 -15.27 27.82
C SER A 146 4.00 -16.04 26.51
N THR A 147 3.44 -17.25 26.44
CA THR A 147 3.47 -18.09 25.24
C THR A 147 2.66 -17.46 24.11
N ASP A 148 1.43 -17.01 24.38
CA ASP A 148 0.53 -16.41 23.40
C ASP A 148 1.12 -15.11 22.82
N ILE A 149 1.71 -14.25 23.65
CA ILE A 149 2.36 -13.01 23.19
C ILE A 149 3.61 -13.30 22.38
N ARG A 150 4.42 -14.30 22.76
CA ARG A 150 5.59 -14.72 21.97
C ARG A 150 5.17 -15.31 20.62
N GLN A 151 4.14 -16.14 20.59
CA GLN A 151 3.60 -16.72 19.35
C GLN A 151 3.01 -15.65 18.45
N TYR A 152 2.25 -14.71 19.00
CA TYR A 152 1.69 -13.59 18.24
C TYR A 152 2.80 -12.68 17.71
N ARG A 153 3.84 -12.39 18.50
CA ARG A 153 5.04 -11.69 18.03
C ARG A 153 5.72 -12.43 16.88
N GLN A 154 5.89 -13.75 16.98
CA GLN A 154 6.47 -14.56 15.89
C GLN A 154 5.59 -14.55 14.64
N LEU A 155 4.27 -14.56 14.79
CA LEU A 155 3.32 -14.46 13.69
C LEU A 155 3.39 -13.09 13.01
N VAL A 156 3.36 -12.00 13.79
CA VAL A 156 3.55 -10.63 13.27
C VAL A 156 4.89 -10.55 12.55
N ILE A 157 5.98 -10.96 13.19
CA ILE A 157 7.30 -11.03 12.53
C ILE A 157 7.20 -11.83 11.25
N ARG A 158 6.64 -13.04 11.22
CA ARG A 158 6.55 -13.85 9.99
C ARG A 158 5.73 -13.17 8.89
N LEU A 159 4.62 -12.53 9.25
CA LEU A 159 3.74 -11.83 8.31
C LEU A 159 4.29 -10.48 7.86
N THR A 160 5.21 -9.87 8.61
CA THR A 160 5.79 -8.57 8.30
C THR A 160 7.28 -8.62 7.93
N SER A 161 7.97 -9.75 8.13
CA SER A 161 9.43 -9.87 8.01
C SER A 161 9.92 -9.82 6.58
N GLU A 162 9.08 -10.12 5.59
CA GLU A 162 9.47 -9.97 4.20
C GLU A 162 9.65 -8.50 3.82
N VAL A 163 8.86 -7.54 4.35
CA VAL A 163 8.97 -6.14 3.89
C VAL A 163 10.26 -5.44 4.36
N PRO A 164 10.63 -5.39 5.66
CA PRO A 164 11.90 -4.81 6.08
C PRO A 164 13.12 -5.58 5.59
N GLN A 165 13.03 -6.91 5.44
CA GLN A 165 14.13 -7.70 4.89
C GLN A 165 14.29 -7.48 3.38
N VAL A 166 13.19 -7.36 2.63
CA VAL A 166 13.22 -7.05 1.19
C VAL A 166 13.71 -5.63 0.97
N LEU A 167 13.27 -4.64 1.76
CA LEU A 167 13.80 -3.28 1.68
C LEU A 167 15.30 -3.23 2.03
N LYS A 168 15.75 -4.02 3.01
CA LYS A 168 17.20 -4.20 3.28
C LYS A 168 17.93 -4.88 2.12
N ASN A 169 17.36 -5.92 1.52
CA ASN A 169 17.95 -6.61 0.38
C ASN A 169 18.04 -5.67 -0.84
N GLN A 170 16.98 -4.90 -1.11
CA GLN A 170 16.94 -3.87 -2.15
C GLN A 170 18.01 -2.81 -1.90
N ALA A 171 18.14 -2.33 -0.66
CA ALA A 171 19.18 -1.37 -0.29
C ALA A 171 20.61 -1.93 -0.47
N VAL A 172 20.86 -3.18 -0.07
CA VAL A 172 22.17 -3.85 -0.24
C VAL A 172 22.49 -4.06 -1.73
N ILE A 173 21.51 -4.50 -2.53
CA ILE A 173 21.67 -4.67 -3.97
C ILE A 173 21.92 -3.32 -4.63
N SER A 174 21.15 -2.29 -4.26
CA SER A 174 21.29 -0.91 -4.77
C SER A 174 22.65 -0.30 -4.44
N ASP A 175 23.17 -0.51 -3.23
CA ASP A 175 24.49 -0.02 -2.80
C ASP A 175 25.62 -0.67 -3.59
N LYS A 176 25.44 -1.94 -3.98
CA LYS A 176 26.42 -2.75 -4.71
C LYS A 176 25.95 -3.11 -6.12
N ILE A 177 25.27 -2.19 -6.78
CA ILE A 177 24.53 -2.49 -8.03
C ILE A 177 25.41 -3.10 -9.12
N ASP A 178 26.66 -2.65 -9.25
CA ASP A 178 27.58 -3.14 -10.27
C ASP A 178 28.03 -4.58 -9.98
N ILE A 179 28.35 -4.90 -8.73
CA ILE A 179 28.69 -6.27 -8.30
C ILE A 179 27.46 -7.18 -8.44
N ALA A 180 26.28 -6.69 -8.07
CA ALA A 180 25.04 -7.45 -8.20
C ALA A 180 24.71 -7.74 -9.66
N TRP A 181 24.95 -6.78 -10.56
CA TRP A 181 24.78 -6.97 -12.00
C TRP A 181 25.78 -7.98 -12.56
N GLU A 182 27.05 -7.93 -12.14
CA GLU A 182 28.06 -8.92 -12.56
C GLU A 182 27.62 -10.35 -12.19
N LEU A 183 27.15 -10.57 -10.96
CA LEU A 183 26.64 -11.86 -10.50
C LEU A 183 25.39 -12.32 -11.27
N GLU A 184 24.49 -11.40 -11.61
CA GLU A 184 23.32 -11.71 -12.43
C GLU A 184 23.71 -12.03 -13.88
N ASN A 185 24.73 -11.35 -14.41
CA ASN A 185 25.19 -11.54 -15.78
C ASN A 185 25.99 -12.83 -15.94
N SER A 186 26.83 -13.20 -14.98
CA SER A 186 27.66 -14.41 -15.02
C SER A 186 26.85 -15.69 -14.81
N ASP A 187 26.10 -15.74 -13.71
CA ASP A 187 25.55 -17.01 -13.19
C ASP A 187 24.03 -16.96 -13.00
N LYS A 188 23.38 -15.86 -13.40
CA LYS A 188 21.93 -15.65 -13.17
C LYS A 188 21.56 -15.77 -11.69
N PHE A 189 22.48 -15.37 -10.80
CA PHE A 189 22.36 -15.59 -9.36
C PHE A 189 21.05 -15.07 -8.77
N PHE A 190 20.59 -13.89 -9.20
CA PHE A 190 19.37 -13.29 -8.65
C PHE A 190 18.12 -13.86 -9.29
N THR A 191 18.13 -14.09 -10.60
CA THR A 191 16.96 -14.63 -11.33
C THR A 191 16.80 -16.15 -11.21
N SER A 192 17.84 -16.89 -10.81
CA SER A 192 17.84 -18.33 -10.54
C SER A 192 17.86 -18.63 -9.04
N ASP A 193 19.01 -18.42 -8.39
CA ASP A 193 19.29 -18.99 -7.07
C ASP A 193 18.58 -18.23 -5.94
N MET A 194 18.40 -16.92 -6.12
CA MET A 194 17.69 -16.05 -5.21
C MET A 194 16.29 -15.66 -5.72
N ALA A 195 15.73 -16.39 -6.69
CA ALA A 195 14.48 -16.02 -7.36
C ALA A 195 13.31 -15.66 -6.42
N PRO A 196 13.03 -16.41 -5.32
CA PRO A 196 11.96 -16.04 -4.40
C PRO A 196 12.17 -14.66 -3.76
N ILE A 197 13.39 -14.37 -3.31
CA ILE A 197 13.75 -13.09 -2.68
C ILE A 197 13.76 -11.97 -3.73
N PHE A 198 14.35 -12.25 -4.89
CA PHE A 198 14.49 -11.30 -5.97
C PHE A 198 13.14 -10.92 -6.59
N ASN A 199 12.15 -11.81 -6.58
CA ASN A 199 10.77 -11.50 -6.98
C ASN A 199 10.17 -10.34 -6.18
N HIS A 200 10.44 -10.27 -4.88
CA HIS A 200 9.99 -9.15 -4.06
C HIS A 200 10.78 -7.87 -4.34
N VAL A 201 12.10 -7.97 -4.59
CA VAL A 201 12.92 -6.82 -5.00
C VAL A 201 12.40 -6.23 -6.32
N LYS A 202 12.06 -7.08 -7.30
CA LYS A 202 11.42 -6.66 -8.56
C LYS A 202 10.09 -5.96 -8.29
N TRP A 203 9.26 -6.54 -7.43
CA TRP A 203 7.95 -5.97 -7.09
C TRP A 203 8.09 -4.55 -6.54
N HIS A 204 8.96 -4.34 -5.55
CA HIS A 204 9.18 -3.01 -4.96
C HIS A 204 9.81 -2.05 -5.95
N THR A 205 10.76 -2.51 -6.77
CA THR A 205 11.38 -1.66 -7.80
C THR A 205 10.35 -1.14 -8.81
N ILE A 206 9.40 -1.99 -9.22
CA ILE A 206 8.32 -1.60 -10.13
C ILE A 206 7.34 -0.64 -9.44
N ASP A 207 6.95 -0.93 -8.21
CA ASP A 207 6.04 -0.08 -7.43
C ASP A 207 6.63 1.31 -7.17
N ASP A 208 7.89 1.37 -6.70
CA ASP A 208 8.65 2.60 -6.50
C ASP A 208 8.72 3.42 -7.79
N PHE A 209 9.03 2.78 -8.92
CA PHE A 209 9.09 3.43 -10.23
C PHE A 209 7.77 4.12 -10.60
N PHE A 210 6.63 3.43 -10.46
CA PHE A 210 5.34 4.03 -10.82
C PHE A 210 4.90 5.12 -9.84
N ASN A 211 5.29 5.02 -8.56
CA ASN A 211 5.05 6.09 -7.58
C ASN A 211 5.90 7.33 -7.89
N GLU A 212 7.17 7.16 -8.20
CA GLU A 212 8.09 8.25 -8.60
C GLU A 212 7.66 8.90 -9.92
N LEU A 213 7.29 8.09 -10.92
CA LEU A 213 6.77 8.59 -12.19
C LEU A 213 5.47 9.37 -12.01
N ALA A 214 4.54 8.86 -11.20
CA ALA A 214 3.30 9.56 -10.89
C ALA A 214 3.58 10.91 -10.22
N TYR A 215 4.47 10.92 -9.22
CA TYR A 215 4.86 12.14 -8.52
C TYR A 215 5.48 13.16 -9.48
N ALA A 216 6.42 12.74 -10.35
CA ALA A 216 7.08 13.61 -11.31
C ALA A 216 6.12 14.19 -12.37
N LEU A 217 5.11 13.41 -12.77
CA LEU A 217 4.03 13.88 -13.64
C LEU A 217 3.12 14.89 -12.93
N GLU A 218 2.77 14.65 -11.67
CA GLU A 218 1.96 15.57 -10.85
C GLU A 218 2.65 16.92 -10.58
N GLN A 219 3.99 16.98 -10.69
CA GLN A 219 4.73 18.25 -10.63
C GLN A 219 4.60 19.09 -11.93
N GLN A 220 4.09 18.52 -13.01
CA GLN A 220 3.91 19.24 -14.27
C GLN A 220 2.60 20.05 -14.25
N GLU A 221 2.62 21.24 -14.86
CA GLU A 221 1.43 22.07 -14.96
C GLU A 221 0.29 21.35 -15.69
N ASN A 222 -0.93 21.47 -15.15
CA ASN A 222 -2.15 20.86 -15.69
C ASN A 222 -2.07 19.34 -15.88
N CYS A 223 -1.29 18.66 -15.05
CA CYS A 223 -1.17 17.21 -15.04
C CYS A 223 -1.79 16.63 -13.75
N ASN A 224 -2.64 15.62 -13.88
CA ASN A 224 -3.24 14.90 -12.75
C ASN A 224 -3.20 13.40 -13.02
N VAL A 225 -2.55 12.62 -12.16
CA VAL A 225 -2.56 11.16 -12.27
C VAL A 225 -3.92 10.62 -11.82
N VAL A 226 -4.51 9.77 -12.66
CA VAL A 226 -5.84 9.17 -12.45
C VAL A 226 -5.72 7.79 -11.84
N SER A 227 -4.80 6.96 -12.36
CA SER A 227 -4.56 5.63 -11.83
C SER A 227 -3.12 5.18 -12.04
N ARG A 228 -2.69 4.26 -11.17
CA ARG A 228 -1.42 3.54 -11.25
C ARG A 228 -1.71 2.05 -11.49
N PRO A 229 -0.71 1.25 -11.87
CA PRO A 229 -0.88 -0.20 -11.96
C PRO A 229 -1.35 -0.74 -10.62
N ASP A 230 -2.34 -1.63 -10.66
CA ASP A 230 -2.83 -2.27 -9.45
C ASP A 230 -1.77 -3.28 -8.92
N PRO A 231 -1.75 -3.54 -7.60
CA PRO A 231 -0.79 -4.47 -7.00
C PRO A 231 -0.79 -5.87 -7.62
N GLU A 232 -1.94 -6.37 -8.10
CA GLU A 232 -2.05 -7.70 -8.71
C GLU A 232 -1.32 -7.73 -10.06
N SER A 233 -1.46 -6.68 -10.87
CA SER A 233 -0.72 -6.50 -12.12
C SER A 233 0.79 -6.43 -11.86
N VAL A 234 1.24 -5.68 -10.84
CA VAL A 234 2.65 -5.63 -10.43
C VAL A 234 3.14 -7.02 -10.01
N THR A 235 2.37 -7.76 -9.20
CA THR A 235 2.72 -9.13 -8.80
C THR A 235 2.85 -10.07 -9.98
N LYS A 236 1.95 -10.00 -10.98
CA LYS A 236 2.01 -10.85 -12.17
C LYS A 236 3.27 -10.58 -13.01
N VAL A 237 3.73 -9.33 -13.08
CA VAL A 237 4.97 -8.98 -13.78
C VAL A 237 6.20 -9.36 -12.96
N ALA A 238 6.22 -9.06 -11.66
CA ALA A 238 7.36 -9.32 -10.81
C ALA A 238 7.62 -10.82 -10.60
N HIS A 239 6.59 -11.65 -10.50
CA HIS A 239 6.72 -13.07 -10.16
C HIS A 239 6.70 -14.00 -11.39
N SER A 240 6.66 -13.46 -12.61
CA SER A 240 6.67 -14.30 -13.81
C SER A 240 8.01 -15.04 -13.95
N LYS A 241 7.94 -16.35 -14.25
CA LYS A 241 9.12 -17.19 -14.51
C LYS A 241 9.73 -16.98 -15.92
N GLY A 242 9.38 -15.88 -16.57
CA GLY A 242 9.75 -15.53 -17.94
C GLY A 242 9.20 -14.13 -18.29
N ARG A 243 9.22 -13.77 -19.58
CA ARG A 243 8.67 -12.48 -20.03
C ARG A 243 7.15 -12.45 -19.80
N SER A 244 6.71 -11.65 -18.84
CA SER A 244 5.29 -11.41 -18.62
C SER A 244 4.68 -10.69 -19.81
N THR A 245 3.48 -11.10 -20.22
CA THR A 245 2.66 -10.36 -21.20
C THR A 245 1.70 -9.38 -20.53
N HIS A 246 1.68 -9.33 -19.19
CA HIS A 246 0.89 -8.35 -18.46
C HIS A 246 1.43 -6.94 -18.69
N MET A 247 0.50 -6.02 -18.94
CA MET A 247 0.79 -4.61 -19.14
C MET A 247 0.63 -3.88 -17.80
N LEU A 248 1.58 -3.00 -17.51
CA LEU A 248 1.48 -2.06 -16.38
C LEU A 248 1.07 -0.71 -16.96
N ILE A 249 -0.04 -0.16 -16.47
CA ILE A 249 -0.67 1.03 -17.04
C ILE A 249 -0.76 2.11 -15.96
N LEU A 250 -0.20 3.29 -16.26
CA LEU A 250 -0.41 4.52 -15.51
C LEU A 250 -1.26 5.45 -16.38
N THR A 251 -2.40 5.91 -15.86
CA THR A 251 -3.28 6.85 -16.56
C THR A 251 -3.26 8.21 -15.89
N PHE A 252 -3.31 9.27 -16.68
CA PHE A 252 -3.24 10.65 -16.21
C PHE A 252 -3.94 11.60 -17.17
N VAL A 253 -4.32 12.77 -16.70
CA VAL A 253 -4.87 13.86 -17.50
C VAL A 253 -3.82 14.94 -17.63
N LEU A 254 -3.43 15.27 -18.86
CA LEU A 254 -2.49 16.35 -19.17
C LEU A 254 -3.18 17.38 -20.07
N ASN A 255 -3.26 18.63 -19.61
CA ASN A 255 -3.95 19.72 -20.33
C ASN A 255 -5.36 19.31 -20.79
N GLY A 256 -6.11 18.64 -19.91
CA GLY A 256 -7.47 18.16 -20.16
C GLY A 256 -7.60 16.95 -21.09
N ASN A 257 -6.49 16.32 -21.50
CA ASN A 257 -6.51 15.13 -22.36
C ASN A 257 -6.16 13.89 -21.55
N SER A 258 -6.89 12.81 -21.77
CA SER A 258 -6.65 11.54 -21.10
C SER A 258 -5.48 10.82 -21.77
N MET A 259 -4.40 10.66 -21.03
CA MET A 259 -3.14 10.06 -21.46
C MET A 259 -2.87 8.77 -20.67
N GLN A 260 -2.01 7.92 -21.21
CA GLN A 260 -1.51 6.77 -20.48
C GLN A 260 -0.08 6.43 -20.87
N ILE A 261 0.68 5.90 -19.91
CA ILE A 261 1.96 5.25 -20.13
C ILE A 261 1.77 3.78 -19.87
N VAL A 262 2.13 2.96 -20.86
CA VAL A 262 2.03 1.50 -20.80
C VAL A 262 3.43 0.91 -20.83
N SER A 263 3.75 0.06 -19.85
CA SER A 263 4.94 -0.78 -19.86
C SER A 263 4.55 -2.21 -20.24
N ASP A 264 5.19 -2.74 -21.29
CA ASP A 264 5.00 -4.10 -21.78
C ASP A 264 6.33 -4.76 -22.18
N SER A 265 6.27 -5.89 -22.88
CA SER A 265 7.47 -6.62 -23.34
C SER A 265 8.36 -5.88 -24.35
N LYS A 266 7.86 -4.78 -24.93
CA LYS A 266 8.58 -3.95 -25.89
C LYS A 266 9.21 -2.72 -25.25
N GLY A 267 8.76 -2.32 -24.06
CA GLY A 267 9.26 -1.16 -23.32
C GLY A 267 8.10 -0.26 -22.92
N PHE A 268 8.32 1.06 -22.96
CA PHE A 268 7.30 2.05 -22.63
C PHE A 268 6.65 2.66 -23.87
N THR A 269 5.34 2.79 -23.84
CA THR A 269 4.54 3.47 -24.87
C THR A 269 3.71 4.58 -24.23
N LEU A 270 3.69 5.77 -24.83
CA LEU A 270 2.79 6.86 -24.49
C LEU A 270 1.57 6.81 -25.41
N GLY A 271 0.37 6.80 -24.83
CA GLY A 271 -0.90 6.80 -25.56
C GLY A 271 -1.76 8.01 -25.19
N ASN A 272 -2.46 8.56 -26.17
CA ASN A 272 -3.58 9.47 -25.96
C ASN A 272 -4.88 8.67 -26.15
N LEU A 273 -5.67 8.54 -25.08
CA LEU A 273 -6.90 7.76 -25.07
C LEU A 273 -8.02 8.42 -25.87
N SER A 274 -8.00 9.74 -26.00
CA SER A 274 -9.01 10.48 -26.77
C SER A 274 -8.80 10.33 -28.28
N THR A 275 -7.54 10.30 -28.74
CA THR A 275 -7.21 10.22 -30.17
C THR A 275 -6.84 8.80 -30.62
N MET A 276 -6.69 7.86 -29.68
CA MET A 276 -6.19 6.50 -29.92
C MET A 276 -4.81 6.46 -30.60
N GLN A 277 -4.02 7.52 -30.44
CA GLN A 277 -2.66 7.61 -30.97
C GLN A 277 -1.64 7.17 -29.93
N TRP A 278 -0.57 6.53 -30.42
CA TRP A 278 0.45 5.92 -29.60
C TRP A 278 1.84 6.20 -30.16
N ASP A 279 2.80 6.44 -29.27
CA ASP A 279 4.21 6.56 -29.63
C ASP A 279 5.09 5.82 -28.63
N ASN A 280 6.11 5.14 -29.14
CA ASN A 280 7.07 4.43 -28.28
C ASN A 280 8.00 5.46 -27.64
N ILE A 281 8.19 5.36 -26.33
CA ILE A 281 9.13 6.23 -25.62
C ILE A 281 10.55 5.82 -26.01
N LYS A 282 11.21 6.67 -26.79
CA LYS A 282 12.58 6.44 -27.27
C LYS A 282 13.58 6.87 -26.20
N GLY A 283 14.75 6.24 -26.18
CA GLY A 283 15.83 6.55 -25.24
C GLY A 283 15.80 5.70 -23.97
N VAL A 284 14.64 5.15 -23.61
CA VAL A 284 14.47 4.31 -22.41
C VAL A 284 14.65 2.83 -22.76
N ASP A 285 15.82 2.26 -22.48
CA ASP A 285 16.08 0.81 -22.63
C ASP A 285 15.75 0.05 -21.34
N VAL A 286 14.49 0.13 -20.91
CA VAL A 286 13.98 -0.55 -19.71
C VAL A 286 12.73 -1.36 -20.06
N LYS A 287 12.70 -2.60 -19.54
CA LYS A 287 11.58 -3.53 -19.66
C LYS A 287 11.27 -4.10 -18.30
N LEU A 288 10.25 -3.58 -17.63
CA LEU A 288 9.92 -3.93 -16.24
C LEU A 288 9.57 -5.41 -16.03
N ASN A 289 9.30 -6.14 -17.11
CA ASN A 289 9.09 -7.59 -17.09
C ASN A 289 10.36 -8.43 -17.31
N ASP A 290 11.53 -7.79 -17.46
CA ASP A 290 12.80 -8.46 -17.80
C ASP A 290 13.99 -7.81 -17.06
N PHE A 291 14.20 -8.23 -15.81
CA PHE A 291 15.36 -7.84 -14.99
C PHE A 291 16.67 -8.55 -15.39
N SER A 292 16.66 -9.39 -16.43
CA SER A 292 17.90 -9.92 -17.01
C SER A 292 18.60 -8.91 -17.95
N LYS A 293 18.00 -7.73 -18.14
CA LYS A 293 18.55 -6.60 -18.87
C LYS A 293 19.17 -5.59 -17.91
N GLU A 294 20.36 -5.10 -18.26
CA GLU A 294 21.12 -4.18 -17.40
C GLU A 294 20.32 -2.92 -17.06
N GLY A 295 19.71 -2.28 -18.06
CA GLY A 295 18.90 -1.08 -17.86
C GLY A 295 17.78 -1.31 -16.85
N THR A 296 17.04 -2.42 -16.98
CA THR A 296 16.00 -2.79 -16.00
C THR A 296 16.58 -3.14 -14.63
N PHE A 297 17.66 -3.90 -14.57
CA PHE A 297 18.26 -4.32 -13.30
C PHE A 297 18.75 -3.12 -12.49
N ARG A 298 19.36 -2.13 -13.17
CA ARG A 298 19.84 -0.89 -12.56
C ARG A 298 18.72 -0.06 -11.93
N MET A 299 17.46 -0.22 -12.36
CA MET A 299 16.30 0.46 -11.75
C MET A 299 16.12 0.15 -10.25
N ILE A 300 16.75 -0.92 -9.73
CA ILE A 300 16.77 -1.20 -8.28
C ILE A 300 17.38 -0.02 -7.51
N LYS A 301 18.35 0.67 -8.11
CA LYS A 301 18.98 1.87 -7.57
C LYS A 301 18.15 3.11 -7.89
N GLY A 302 17.81 3.87 -6.86
CA GLY A 302 16.96 5.06 -6.99
C GLY A 302 17.49 6.12 -7.96
N SER A 303 18.81 6.36 -8.00
CA SER A 303 19.40 7.34 -8.94
C SER A 303 19.20 6.97 -10.40
N ASP A 304 19.29 5.68 -10.72
CA ASP A 304 19.20 5.20 -12.09
C ASP A 304 17.73 5.21 -12.55
N ARG A 305 16.83 4.94 -11.59
CA ARG A 305 15.38 5.05 -11.77
C ARG A 305 14.91 6.49 -11.99
N GLU A 306 15.47 7.46 -11.26
CA GLU A 306 15.18 8.89 -11.43
C GLU A 306 15.52 9.41 -12.83
N ILE A 307 16.62 8.92 -13.43
CA ILE A 307 17.00 9.23 -14.81
C ILE A 307 15.91 8.76 -15.78
N VAL A 308 15.47 7.50 -15.64
CA VAL A 308 14.44 6.91 -16.51
C VAL A 308 13.10 7.63 -16.36
N VAL A 309 12.71 7.98 -15.12
CA VAL A 309 11.51 8.80 -14.86
C VAL A 309 11.61 10.14 -15.59
N SER A 310 12.75 10.83 -15.48
CA SER A 310 12.97 12.12 -16.11
C SER A 310 12.90 12.06 -17.64
N GLU A 311 13.45 11.00 -18.24
CA GLU A 311 13.37 10.76 -19.68
C GLU A 311 11.93 10.52 -20.15
N ILE A 312 11.15 9.72 -19.42
CA ILE A 312 9.74 9.45 -19.72
C ILE A 312 8.90 10.73 -19.63
N VAL A 313 9.10 11.54 -18.58
CA VAL A 313 8.39 12.82 -18.41
C VAL A 313 8.75 13.79 -19.54
N SER A 314 10.04 13.93 -19.85
CA SER A 314 10.50 14.81 -20.94
C SER A 314 9.91 14.40 -22.28
N PHE A 315 9.97 13.10 -22.62
CA PHE A 315 9.35 12.57 -23.83
C PHE A 315 7.85 12.83 -23.87
N THR A 316 7.16 12.69 -22.74
CA THR A 316 5.71 12.93 -22.62
C THR A 316 5.36 14.37 -22.97
N LEU A 317 6.09 15.34 -22.42
CA LEU A 317 5.84 16.76 -22.67
C LEU A 317 6.14 17.15 -24.13
N GLU A 318 7.21 16.61 -24.71
CA GLU A 318 7.60 16.88 -26.10
C GLU A 318 6.60 16.31 -27.12
N ASN A 319 6.06 15.12 -26.85
CA ASN A 319 5.26 14.37 -27.82
C ASN A 319 3.75 14.50 -27.60
N TYR A 320 3.31 15.02 -26.46
CA TYR A 320 1.90 15.27 -26.16
C TYR A 320 1.19 16.05 -27.29
N ASN A 321 1.80 17.13 -27.80
CA ASN A 321 1.20 17.94 -28.86
C ASN A 321 1.05 17.19 -30.19
N LYS A 322 1.94 16.23 -30.47
CA LYS A 322 1.85 15.39 -31.68
C LYS A 322 0.63 14.46 -31.58
N LEU A 323 0.42 13.90 -30.39
CA LEU A 323 -0.67 12.97 -30.10
C LEU A 323 -2.05 13.63 -29.97
N LYS A 324 -2.11 14.97 -29.90
CA LYS A 324 -3.35 15.76 -29.85
C LYS A 324 -4.02 15.94 -31.22
N LYS A 325 -3.32 15.72 -32.34
CA LYS A 325 -3.87 16.02 -33.66
C LYS A 325 -5.02 15.06 -34.01
N VAL A 326 -6.24 15.59 -33.92
CA VAL A 326 -7.42 15.10 -34.64
C VAL A 326 -7.24 15.53 -36.10
N PHE A 327 -7.27 14.58 -37.03
CA PHE A 327 -7.29 14.86 -38.47
C PHE A 327 -8.64 15.45 -38.88
#